data_AF-A0A6J4HY83-F1
#
_entry.id   AF-A0A6J4HY83-F1
#
_cell.length_a   1.000
_cell.length_b   1.000
_cell.length_c   1.000
_cell.angle_alpha   90.00
_cell.angle_beta   90.00
_cell.angle_gamma   90.00
#
_symmetry.space_group_name_H-M   'P 1'
#
loop_
_entity.id
_entity.type
_entity.pdbx_description
1 polymer ?
#
loop_
_entity_poly.entity_id
_entity_poly.type
_entity_poly.pdbx_seq_one_letter_code
_entity_poly.pdbx_strand_id
1 'polypeptide(L)'
;MTSPVSTGAVYDRGYRPYEGRRGGRQAATAALYRTSLRRAIGLRRPWRQKVAPAVLLAIAVIPAVINVGIGYLTRDTPAEGFEFITYREYLGVSSALLLFVALVAPDIVCPDRRQRVLPLIFARPLTGPDYALAKVGAIFTCVFAFSFLPQVVLYVGQMLVSDGALDYLTDNTAVLWQVPVAAALLALFYSVLGVAVASLSGRRMVAGATLLGITLVSSTVSGILVRADAGPEAPTDQPAALLNLLALPLRVRDLVFLGRLGEDSPLSGVEGGGAMALACYTAVVVACLAVILARYRSVEA
;
A
#
# COMPACT_ATOMS: atom_id res chain seq x y z
N MET A 1 13.45 -59.34 -5.02
CA MET A 1 14.10 -58.01 -5.07
C MET A 1 13.48 -57.19 -3.95
N THR A 2 14.18 -57.04 -2.83
CA THR A 2 13.73 -56.27 -1.66
C THR A 2 14.17 -54.82 -1.81
N SER A 3 13.24 -53.88 -1.75
CA SER A 3 13.55 -52.45 -1.81
C SER A 3 14.42 -52.03 -0.61
N PRO A 4 15.45 -51.20 -0.80
CA PRO A 4 16.30 -50.77 0.30
C PRO A 4 15.49 -49.94 1.29
N VAL A 5 15.58 -50.30 2.57
CA VAL A 5 14.99 -49.55 3.69
C VAL A 5 15.65 -48.17 3.72
N SER A 6 14.90 -47.11 3.43
CA SER A 6 15.41 -45.75 3.59
C SER A 6 15.62 -45.47 5.07
N THR A 7 16.86 -45.51 5.54
CA THR A 7 17.21 -45.16 6.91
C THR A 7 16.92 -43.67 7.11
N GLY A 8 15.89 -43.34 7.89
CA GLY A 8 15.57 -41.95 8.22
C GLY A 8 16.68 -41.36 9.09
N ALA A 9 17.49 -40.46 8.53
CA ALA A 9 18.50 -39.74 9.30
C ALA A 9 17.84 -38.62 10.12
N VAL A 10 17.91 -38.71 11.45
CA VAL A 10 17.52 -37.62 12.35
C VAL A 10 18.68 -36.63 12.37
N TYR A 11 18.53 -35.55 11.62
CA TYR A 11 19.48 -34.44 11.66
C TYR A 11 19.17 -33.59 12.89
N ASP A 12 20.08 -33.58 13.87
CA ASP A 12 20.04 -32.59 14.94
C ASP A 12 20.30 -31.21 14.32
N ARG A 13 19.22 -30.48 14.05
CA ARG A 13 19.30 -29.08 13.69
C ARG A 13 19.54 -28.30 14.97
N GLY A 14 20.80 -28.30 15.41
CA GLY A 14 21.26 -27.72 16.66
C GLY A 14 20.40 -26.56 17.14
N TYR A 15 19.61 -26.82 18.18
CA TYR A 15 18.79 -25.80 18.80
C TYR A 15 19.74 -24.84 19.52
N ARG A 16 19.81 -23.59 19.07
CA ARG A 16 20.58 -22.57 19.78
C ARG A 16 19.70 -22.04 20.91
N PRO A 17 20.01 -22.34 22.19
CA PRO A 17 19.19 -21.88 23.29
C PRO A 17 19.15 -20.36 23.31
N TYR A 18 17.97 -19.79 23.58
CA TYR A 18 17.82 -18.36 23.71
C TYR A 18 18.23 -17.94 25.12
N GLU A 19 19.39 -17.31 25.24
CA GLU A 19 19.94 -16.82 26.52
C GLU A 19 19.49 -15.40 26.89
N GLY A 20 18.74 -14.73 26.00
CA GLY A 20 18.24 -13.38 26.23
C GLY A 20 17.07 -13.31 27.22
N ARG A 21 16.80 -12.11 27.74
CA ARG A 21 15.63 -11.85 28.58
C ARG A 21 14.34 -12.05 27.77
N ARG A 22 13.40 -12.84 28.28
CA ARG A 22 12.09 -13.06 27.64
C ARG A 22 11.35 -11.73 27.52
N GLY A 23 10.97 -11.37 26.29
CA GLY A 23 10.19 -10.17 26.02
C GLY A 23 8.72 -10.34 26.35
N GLY A 24 8.04 -9.23 26.66
CA GLY A 24 6.59 -9.19 26.83
C GLY A 24 5.81 -9.11 25.51
N ARG A 25 4.52 -8.77 25.62
CA ARG A 25 3.58 -8.64 24.50
C ARG A 25 4.10 -7.74 23.37
N GLN A 26 4.60 -6.55 23.69
CA GLN A 26 5.14 -5.61 22.70
C GLN A 26 6.33 -6.17 21.92
N ALA A 27 7.23 -6.90 22.59
CA ALA A 27 8.38 -7.51 21.94
C ALA A 27 7.94 -8.62 20.96
N ALA A 28 6.91 -9.38 21.31
CA ALA A 28 6.31 -10.39 20.43
C ALA A 28 5.67 -9.73 19.19
N THR A 29 4.90 -8.65 19.38
CA THR A 29 4.28 -7.88 18.29
C THR A 29 5.34 -7.30 17.35
N ALA A 30 6.38 -6.68 17.91
CA ALA A 30 7.49 -6.12 17.13
C ALA A 30 8.27 -7.19 16.36
N ALA A 31 8.46 -8.38 16.96
CA ALA A 31 9.09 -9.50 16.28
C ALA A 31 8.25 -10.01 15.11
N LEU A 32 6.92 -10.09 15.28
CA LEU A 32 5.98 -10.48 14.21
C LEU A 32 5.95 -9.43 13.10
N TYR A 33 5.92 -8.14 13.44
CA TYR A 33 6.01 -7.02 12.51
C TYR A 33 7.30 -7.11 11.68
N ARG A 34 8.48 -7.20 12.33
CA ARG A 34 9.77 -7.30 11.64
C ARG A 34 9.85 -8.53 10.75
N THR A 35 9.31 -9.66 11.19
CA THR A 35 9.30 -10.89 10.39
C THR A 35 8.40 -10.77 9.18
N SER A 36 7.23 -10.13 9.34
CA SER A 36 6.29 -9.85 8.25
C SER A 36 6.87 -8.85 7.24
N LEU A 37 7.54 -7.80 7.73
CA LEU A 37 8.22 -6.81 6.90
C LEU A 37 9.37 -7.45 6.09
N ARG A 38 10.23 -8.24 6.75
CA ARG A 38 11.31 -8.99 6.08
C ARG A 38 10.77 -9.94 5.02
N ARG A 39 9.62 -10.56 5.29
CA ARG A 39 8.95 -11.44 4.34
C ARG A 39 8.43 -10.66 3.12
N ALA A 40 7.84 -9.49 3.33
CA ALA A 40 7.32 -8.62 2.28
C ALA A 40 8.39 -8.24 1.25
N ILE A 41 9.57 -7.83 1.74
CA ILE A 41 10.71 -7.42 0.90
C ILE A 41 11.57 -8.62 0.42
N GLY A 42 11.20 -9.85 0.77
CA GLY A 42 11.94 -11.06 0.40
C GLY A 42 13.32 -11.20 1.10
N LEU A 43 13.55 -10.54 2.24
CA LEU A 43 14.78 -10.68 3.00
C LEU A 43 14.89 -12.12 3.58
N ARG A 44 16.08 -12.72 3.48
CA ARG A 44 16.35 -14.13 3.86
C ARG A 44 15.55 -15.17 3.06
N ARG A 45 15.11 -14.81 1.85
CA ARG A 45 14.45 -15.71 0.90
C ARG A 45 15.25 -15.80 -0.41
N PRO A 46 15.05 -16.86 -1.22
CA PRO A 46 15.72 -16.99 -2.50
C PRO A 46 15.44 -15.77 -3.38
N TRP A 47 16.43 -15.39 -4.19
CA TRP A 47 16.41 -14.15 -5.00
C TRP A 47 15.12 -13.98 -5.82
N ARG A 48 14.55 -15.08 -6.32
CA ARG A 48 13.27 -15.12 -7.07
C ARG A 48 12.11 -14.45 -6.36
N GLN A 49 12.07 -14.47 -5.03
CA GLN A 49 10.98 -13.84 -4.26
C GLN A 49 11.18 -12.33 -4.04
N LYS A 50 12.37 -11.81 -4.33
CA LYS A 50 12.68 -10.38 -4.29
C LYS A 50 12.36 -9.70 -5.62
N VAL A 51 12.40 -10.46 -6.72
CA VAL A 51 12.24 -9.93 -8.09
C VAL A 51 10.92 -9.19 -8.25
N ALA A 52 9.79 -9.81 -7.92
CA ALA A 52 8.49 -9.19 -8.19
C ALA A 52 8.28 -7.86 -7.43
N PRO A 53 8.50 -7.77 -6.10
CA PRO A 53 8.49 -6.49 -5.39
C PRO A 53 9.49 -5.46 -5.93
N ALA A 54 10.71 -5.89 -6.28
CA ALA A 54 11.75 -4.99 -6.77
C ALA A 54 11.45 -4.44 -8.16
N VAL A 55 10.93 -5.28 -9.07
CA VAL A 55 10.53 -4.86 -10.43
C VAL A 55 9.37 -3.88 -10.36
N LEU A 56 8.36 -4.13 -9.52
CA LEU A 56 7.26 -3.20 -9.34
C LEU A 56 7.74 -1.86 -8.77
N LEU A 57 8.67 -1.89 -7.82
CA LEU A 57 9.28 -0.67 -7.28
C LEU A 57 10.08 0.07 -8.36
N ALA A 58 10.85 -0.65 -9.17
CA ALA A 58 11.58 -0.05 -10.29
C ALA A 58 10.63 0.61 -11.28
N ILE A 59 9.53 -0.06 -11.67
CA ILE A 59 8.48 0.51 -12.53
C ILE A 59 7.89 1.78 -11.91
N ALA A 60 7.73 1.84 -10.58
CA ALA A 60 7.23 3.02 -9.90
C ALA A 60 8.25 4.16 -9.77
N VAL A 61 9.56 3.87 -9.77
CA VAL A 61 10.64 4.86 -9.61
C VAL A 61 11.16 5.38 -10.95
N ILE A 62 11.17 4.55 -12.00
CA ILE A 62 11.72 4.89 -13.32
C ILE A 62 11.10 6.18 -13.90
N PRO A 63 9.76 6.38 -13.90
CA PRO A 63 9.17 7.62 -14.42
C PRO A 63 9.66 8.88 -13.68
N ALA A 64 9.91 8.79 -12.37
CA ALA A 64 10.44 9.89 -11.58
C ALA A 64 11.86 10.25 -12.00
N VAL A 65 12.71 9.24 -12.18
CA VAL A 65 14.08 9.42 -12.67
C VAL A 65 14.08 10.03 -14.07
N ILE A 66 13.18 9.58 -14.96
CA ILE A 66 13.05 10.14 -16.31
C ILE A 66 12.59 11.61 -16.24
N ASN A 67 11.59 11.92 -15.41
CA ASN A 67 11.08 13.29 -15.25
C ASN A 67 12.18 14.25 -14.79
N VAL A 68 12.95 13.86 -13.77
CA VAL A 68 14.13 14.63 -13.29
C VAL A 68 15.19 14.74 -14.38
N GLY A 69 15.47 13.64 -15.09
CA GLY A 69 16.49 13.61 -16.15
C GLY A 69 16.15 14.54 -17.31
N ILE A 70 14.88 14.58 -17.73
CA ILE A 70 14.40 15.50 -18.76
C ILE A 70 14.52 16.93 -18.25
N GLY A 71 14.06 17.23 -17.02
CA GLY A 71 14.19 18.55 -16.42
C GLY A 71 15.64 19.05 -16.34
N TYR A 72 16.58 18.15 -16.06
CA TYR A 72 18.01 18.47 -16.09
C TYR A 72 18.52 18.79 -17.51
N LEU A 73 18.15 17.97 -18.50
CA LEU A 73 18.59 18.12 -19.89
C LEU A 73 18.03 19.38 -20.56
N THR A 74 16.83 19.82 -20.17
CA THR A 74 16.10 20.94 -20.78
C THR A 74 16.23 22.24 -19.98
N ARG A 75 17.10 22.27 -18.96
CA ARG A 75 17.29 23.46 -18.10
C ARG A 75 17.69 24.71 -18.89
N ASP A 76 18.53 24.53 -19.92
CA ASP A 76 19.11 25.62 -20.72
C ASP A 76 18.30 25.88 -22.01
N THR A 77 17.51 24.89 -22.44
CA THR A 77 16.64 24.96 -23.63
C THR A 77 15.30 24.30 -23.28
N PRO A 78 14.23 25.08 -23.03
CA PRO A 78 12.94 24.52 -22.65
C PRO A 78 12.46 23.55 -23.72
N ALA A 79 12.17 22.29 -23.34
CA ALA A 79 11.53 21.37 -24.26
C ALA A 79 10.07 21.81 -24.46
N GLU A 80 9.76 22.29 -25.67
CA GLU A 80 8.39 22.53 -26.07
C GLU A 80 7.62 21.20 -26.10
N GLY A 81 6.55 21.10 -25.30
CA GLY A 81 5.64 19.95 -25.29
C GLY A 81 5.86 18.89 -24.21
N PHE A 82 6.77 19.08 -23.24
CA PHE A 82 6.90 18.19 -22.08
C PHE A 82 6.21 18.78 -20.84
N GLU A 83 5.10 18.19 -20.42
CA GLU A 83 4.41 18.55 -19.18
C GLU A 83 5.05 17.81 -18.00
N PHE A 84 5.59 18.56 -17.03
CA PHE A 84 6.22 17.98 -15.85
C PHE A 84 5.17 17.35 -14.94
N ILE A 85 5.33 16.07 -14.63
CA ILE A 85 4.44 15.36 -13.70
C ILE A 85 4.55 15.99 -12.32
N THR A 86 3.42 16.43 -11.76
CA THR A 86 3.37 17.05 -10.43
C THR A 86 3.50 16.01 -9.31
N TYR A 87 3.93 16.44 -8.11
CA TYR A 87 3.97 15.58 -6.91
C TYR A 87 2.60 14.92 -6.62
N ARG A 88 1.53 15.69 -6.83
CA ARG A 88 0.14 15.23 -6.70
C ARG A 88 -0.15 14.11 -7.70
N GLU A 89 0.12 14.31 -8.99
CA GLU A 89 -0.10 13.28 -10.02
C GLU A 89 0.74 12.03 -9.79
N TYR A 90 1.98 12.20 -9.35
CA TYR A 90 2.90 11.08 -9.14
C TYR A 90 2.46 10.21 -7.95
N LEU A 91 1.76 10.77 -6.95
CA LEU A 91 1.05 10.01 -5.91
C LEU A 91 -0.28 9.42 -6.43
N GLY A 92 -0.36 9.06 -7.70
CA GLY A 92 -1.50 8.34 -8.30
C GLY A 92 -1.51 6.86 -7.93
N VAL A 93 -2.68 6.22 -8.03
CA VAL A 93 -2.78 4.76 -7.94
C VAL A 93 -2.29 4.18 -9.25
N SER A 94 -1.00 3.88 -9.32
CA SER A 94 -0.44 3.17 -10.46
C SER A 94 -0.87 1.70 -10.44
N SER A 95 -1.00 1.11 -11.62
CA SER A 95 -1.22 -0.34 -11.76
C SER A 95 -0.13 -1.14 -11.02
N ALA A 96 1.09 -0.58 -10.94
CA ALA A 96 2.20 -1.16 -10.19
C ALA A 96 1.93 -1.21 -8.68
N LEU A 97 1.38 -0.14 -8.09
CA LEU A 97 1.02 -0.11 -6.67
C LEU A 97 -0.06 -1.12 -6.33
N LEU A 98 -1.13 -1.19 -7.13
CA LEU A 98 -2.22 -2.15 -6.91
C LEU A 98 -1.70 -3.59 -7.00
N LEU A 99 -0.88 -3.88 -8.01
CA LEU A 99 -0.28 -5.19 -8.18
C LEU A 99 0.69 -5.51 -7.03
N PHE A 100 1.44 -4.53 -6.54
CA PHE A 100 2.31 -4.68 -5.38
C PHE A 100 1.52 -5.05 -4.13
N VAL A 101 0.43 -4.34 -3.82
CA VAL A 101 -0.41 -4.66 -2.66
C VAL A 101 -1.07 -6.04 -2.81
N ALA A 102 -1.59 -6.35 -4.00
CA ALA A 102 -2.21 -7.63 -4.32
C ALA A 102 -1.24 -8.82 -4.27
N LEU A 103 0.07 -8.58 -4.42
CA LEU A 103 1.11 -9.58 -4.24
C LEU A 103 1.52 -9.72 -2.76
N VAL A 104 1.81 -8.59 -2.12
CA VAL A 104 2.45 -8.54 -0.80
C VAL A 104 1.49 -8.90 0.33
N ALA A 105 0.28 -8.34 0.34
CA ALA A 105 -0.66 -8.58 1.44
C ALA A 105 -1.05 -10.07 1.56
N PRO A 106 -1.41 -10.78 0.46
CA PRO A 106 -1.67 -12.21 0.52
C PRO A 106 -0.45 -13.07 0.86
N ASP A 107 0.78 -12.72 0.42
CA ASP A 107 1.97 -13.51 0.77
C ASP A 107 2.24 -13.49 2.28
N ILE A 108 1.94 -12.38 2.95
CA ILE A 108 2.20 -12.19 4.38
C ILE A 108 1.11 -12.84 5.25
N VAL A 109 -0.15 -12.82 4.81
CA VAL A 109 -1.31 -13.22 5.64
C VAL A 109 -1.82 -14.63 5.33
N CYS A 110 -2.01 -14.98 4.06
CA CYS A 110 -2.65 -16.25 3.69
C CYS A 110 -1.90 -17.51 4.17
N PRO A 111 -0.55 -17.56 4.19
CA PRO A 111 0.21 -18.73 4.63
C PRO A 111 -0.04 -19.10 6.09
N ASP A 112 -0.24 -18.10 6.94
CA ASP A 112 -0.47 -18.32 8.37
C ASP A 112 -1.77 -19.10 8.60
N ARG A 113 -2.78 -18.82 7.76
CA ARG A 113 -4.04 -19.59 7.72
C ARG A 113 -3.88 -20.95 7.04
N ARG A 114 -3.25 -20.98 5.86
CA ARG A 114 -3.09 -22.20 5.07
C ARG A 114 -2.33 -23.29 5.83
N GLN A 115 -1.33 -22.89 6.62
CA GLN A 115 -0.50 -23.80 7.41
C GLN A 115 -1.04 -24.02 8.83
N ARG A 116 -2.17 -23.40 9.19
CA ARG A 116 -2.81 -23.51 10.51
C ARG A 116 -1.84 -23.19 11.67
N VAL A 117 -0.98 -22.19 11.48
CA VAL A 117 0.02 -21.80 12.50
C VAL A 117 -0.51 -20.74 13.48
N LEU A 118 -1.72 -20.23 13.28
CA LEU A 118 -2.33 -19.22 14.17
C LEU A 118 -2.41 -19.69 15.63
N PRO A 119 -2.82 -20.92 15.98
CA PRO A 119 -2.80 -21.40 17.36
C PRO A 119 -1.38 -21.40 17.98
N LEU A 120 -0.35 -21.72 17.19
CA LEU A 120 1.05 -21.68 17.64
C LEU A 120 1.55 -20.24 17.84
N ILE A 121 1.05 -19.29 17.05
CA ILE A 121 1.36 -17.87 17.21
C ILE A 121 0.69 -17.32 18.49
N PHE A 122 -0.57 -17.69 18.74
CA PHE A 122 -1.34 -17.25 19.92
C PHE A 122 -1.01 -18.02 21.20
N ALA A 123 -0.25 -19.11 21.13
CA ALA A 123 0.35 -19.74 22.32
C ALA A 123 1.40 -18.84 23.01
N ARG A 124 1.86 -17.78 22.33
CA ARG A 124 2.72 -16.73 22.88
C ARG A 124 1.86 -15.62 23.48
N PRO A 125 2.40 -14.68 24.28
CA PRO A 125 1.65 -13.52 24.78
C PRO A 125 1.30 -12.52 23.66
N LEU A 126 0.47 -12.95 22.70
CA LEU A 126 -0.01 -12.22 21.54
C LEU A 126 -1.52 -12.43 21.45
N THR A 127 -2.26 -11.33 21.32
CA THR A 127 -3.71 -11.34 21.11
C THR A 127 -4.06 -11.12 19.64
N GLY A 128 -5.31 -11.36 19.23
CA GLY A 128 -5.78 -11.07 17.88
C GLY A 128 -5.48 -9.64 17.39
N PRO A 129 -5.74 -8.58 18.19
CA PRO A 129 -5.37 -7.20 17.85
C PRO A 129 -3.88 -6.97 17.64
N ASP A 130 -3.01 -7.61 18.44
CA ASP A 130 -1.56 -7.47 18.27
C ASP A 130 -1.10 -8.05 16.94
N TYR A 131 -1.64 -9.22 16.58
CA TYR A 131 -1.39 -9.85 15.30
C TYR A 131 -1.85 -8.94 14.14
N ALA A 132 -3.07 -8.39 14.24
CA ALA A 132 -3.62 -7.49 13.23
C ALA A 132 -2.72 -6.24 13.05
N LEU A 133 -2.33 -5.60 14.15
CA LEU A 133 -1.46 -4.42 14.14
C LEU A 133 -0.09 -4.73 13.54
N ALA A 134 0.51 -5.87 13.89
CA ALA A 134 1.80 -6.29 13.32
C ALA A 134 1.73 -6.51 11.80
N LYS A 135 0.64 -7.13 11.31
CA LYS A 135 0.45 -7.43 9.88
C LYS A 135 0.11 -6.19 9.07
N VAL A 136 -0.85 -5.39 9.53
CA VAL A 136 -1.23 -4.11 8.91
C VAL A 136 -0.03 -3.18 8.91
N GLY A 137 0.68 -3.02 10.04
CA GLY A 137 1.85 -2.16 10.13
C GLY A 137 2.97 -2.57 9.16
N ALA A 138 3.21 -3.88 8.99
CA ALA A 138 4.24 -4.36 8.06
C ALA A 138 3.88 -4.03 6.60
N ILE A 139 2.63 -4.24 6.21
CA ILE A 139 2.16 -3.92 4.85
C ILE A 139 2.10 -2.41 4.65
N PHE A 140 1.61 -1.66 5.64
CA PHE A 140 1.62 -0.20 5.65
C PHE A 140 3.02 0.34 5.37
N THR A 141 4.04 -0.16 6.07
CA THR A 141 5.43 0.30 5.90
C THR A 141 5.95 0.00 4.49
N CYS A 142 5.61 -1.16 3.92
CA CYS A 142 5.97 -1.50 2.55
C CYS A 142 5.28 -0.61 1.52
N VAL A 143 3.97 -0.40 1.65
CA VAL A 143 3.20 0.43 0.71
C VAL A 143 3.61 1.89 0.85
N PHE A 144 3.83 2.38 2.07
CA PHE A 144 4.35 3.71 2.33
C PHE A 144 5.70 3.91 1.65
N ALA A 145 6.66 3.02 1.87
CA ALA A 145 7.97 3.11 1.23
C ALA A 145 7.86 3.04 -0.31
N PHE A 146 6.99 2.17 -0.83
CA PHE A 146 6.75 2.04 -2.27
C PHE A 146 6.22 3.34 -2.90
N SER A 147 5.28 4.02 -2.23
CA SER A 147 4.71 5.29 -2.69
C SER A 147 5.61 6.48 -2.44
N PHE A 148 6.37 6.46 -1.35
CA PHE A 148 7.19 7.58 -0.89
C PHE A 148 8.54 7.65 -1.62
N LEU A 149 9.19 6.51 -1.91
CA LEU A 149 10.51 6.49 -2.53
C LEU A 149 10.59 7.24 -3.87
N PRO A 150 9.66 7.06 -4.84
CA PRO A 150 9.69 7.83 -6.08
C PRO A 150 9.57 9.34 -5.85
N GLN A 151 8.82 9.76 -4.82
CA GLN A 151 8.64 11.17 -4.48
C GLN A 151 9.91 11.78 -3.91
N VAL A 152 10.65 11.03 -3.11
CA VAL A 152 11.98 11.44 -2.62
C VAL A 152 12.93 11.63 -3.80
N VAL A 153 12.90 10.71 -4.78
CA VAL A 153 13.72 10.82 -6.00
C VAL A 153 13.34 12.07 -6.79
N LEU A 154 12.05 12.34 -6.98
CA LEU A 154 11.58 13.57 -7.63
C LEU A 154 12.04 14.82 -6.89
N TYR A 155 11.84 14.88 -5.58
CA TYR A 155 12.15 16.06 -4.77
C TYR A 155 13.64 16.37 -4.74
N VAL A 156 14.45 15.37 -4.46
CA VAL A 156 15.91 15.51 -4.48
C VAL A 156 16.39 15.82 -5.90
N GLY A 157 15.80 15.20 -6.92
CA GLY A 157 16.13 15.44 -8.31
C GLY A 157 15.87 16.89 -8.73
N GLN A 158 14.68 17.42 -8.46
CA GLN A 158 14.30 18.80 -8.81
C GLN A 158 15.14 19.83 -8.04
N MET A 159 15.44 19.55 -6.77
CA MET A 159 16.35 20.38 -5.95
C MET A 159 17.78 20.44 -6.51
N LEU A 160 18.25 19.37 -7.17
CA LEU A 160 19.58 19.35 -7.82
C LEU A 160 19.59 20.01 -9.20
N VAL A 161 18.43 20.09 -9.86
CA VAL A 161 18.27 20.72 -11.17
C VAL A 161 18.10 22.24 -11.05
N SER A 162 17.49 22.72 -9.97
CA SER A 162 17.25 24.14 -9.73
C SER A 162 18.54 24.94 -9.52
N ASP A 163 18.53 26.21 -9.92
CA ASP A 163 19.66 27.15 -9.79
C ASP A 163 20.11 27.36 -8.32
N GLY A 164 19.20 27.17 -7.37
CA GLY A 164 19.44 27.28 -5.94
C GLY A 164 18.73 26.18 -5.14
N ALA A 165 19.50 25.26 -4.57
CA ALA A 165 18.95 24.14 -3.82
C ALA A 165 18.19 24.58 -2.54
N LEU A 166 18.69 25.64 -1.88
CA LEU A 166 18.02 26.21 -0.69
C LEU A 166 16.74 26.94 -1.06
N ASP A 167 16.73 27.66 -2.18
CA ASP A 167 15.55 28.39 -2.68
C ASP A 167 14.43 27.42 -3.06
N TYR A 168 14.79 26.33 -3.76
CA TYR A 168 13.84 25.27 -4.07
C TYR A 168 13.23 24.64 -2.81
N LEU A 169 14.06 24.41 -1.78
CA LEU A 169 13.61 23.85 -0.52
C LEU A 169 12.64 24.79 0.20
N THR A 170 12.93 26.09 0.25
CA THR A 170 12.05 27.09 0.88
C THR A 170 10.73 27.24 0.15
N ASP A 171 10.76 27.24 -1.18
CA ASP A 171 9.58 27.41 -2.03
C ASP A 171 8.67 26.16 -2.02
N ASN A 172 9.25 24.98 -1.80
CA ASN A 172 8.54 23.69 -1.78
C ASN A 172 8.43 23.07 -0.37
N THR A 173 8.49 23.87 0.69
CA THR A 173 8.37 23.38 2.08
C THR A 173 7.07 22.63 2.35
N ALA A 174 5.96 23.02 1.72
CA ALA A 174 4.67 22.34 1.89
C ALA A 174 4.73 20.87 1.42
N VAL A 175 5.49 20.59 0.35
CA VAL A 175 5.64 19.24 -0.21
C VAL A 175 6.25 18.27 0.81
N LEU A 176 7.14 18.75 1.68
CA LEU A 176 7.82 17.95 2.70
C LEU A 176 6.87 17.31 3.71
N TRP A 177 5.73 17.93 4.01
CA TRP A 177 4.73 17.33 4.90
C TRP A 177 3.55 16.74 4.12
N GLN A 178 3.14 17.35 3.00
CA GLN A 178 2.03 16.87 2.18
C GLN A 178 2.30 15.48 1.60
N VAL A 179 3.51 15.25 1.07
CA VAL A 179 3.88 13.98 0.45
C VAL A 179 3.87 12.82 1.45
N PRO A 180 4.55 12.89 2.61
CA PRO A 180 4.47 11.82 3.61
C PRO A 180 3.04 11.58 4.11
N VAL A 181 2.26 12.64 4.37
CA VAL A 181 0.88 12.48 4.88
C VAL A 181 0.00 11.80 3.83
N ALA A 182 0.04 12.24 2.58
CA ALA A 182 -0.72 11.62 1.51
C ALA A 182 -0.29 10.17 1.24
N ALA A 183 1.01 9.89 1.22
CA ALA A 183 1.53 8.53 1.08
C ALA A 183 1.11 7.63 2.25
N ALA A 184 1.07 8.16 3.48
CA ALA A 184 0.60 7.44 4.65
C ALA A 184 -0.90 7.13 4.57
N LEU A 185 -1.75 8.07 4.14
CA LEU A 185 -3.18 7.83 3.95
C LEU A 185 -3.43 6.77 2.88
N LEU A 186 -2.70 6.81 1.78
CA LEU A 186 -2.78 5.79 0.74
C LEU A 186 -2.32 4.42 1.27
N ALA A 187 -1.20 4.38 2.00
CA ALA A 187 -0.68 3.17 2.60
C ALA A 187 -1.61 2.57 3.65
N LEU A 188 -2.27 3.40 4.46
CA LEU A 188 -3.26 2.96 5.45
C LEU A 188 -4.44 2.27 4.76
N PHE A 189 -5.01 2.91 3.74
CA PHE A 189 -6.16 2.38 3.03
C PHE A 189 -5.86 1.00 2.41
N TYR A 190 -4.79 0.91 1.62
CA TYR A 190 -4.46 -0.34 0.93
C TYR A 190 -3.90 -1.42 1.84
N SER A 191 -3.22 -1.06 2.94
CA SER A 191 -2.75 -2.06 3.91
C SER A 191 -3.91 -2.71 4.65
N VAL A 192 -4.87 -1.91 5.13
CA VAL A 192 -6.04 -2.42 5.84
C VAL A 192 -6.96 -3.20 4.88
N LEU A 193 -7.23 -2.67 3.67
CA LEU A 193 -8.03 -3.37 2.66
C LEU A 193 -7.38 -4.70 2.24
N GLY A 194 -6.07 -4.68 1.96
CA GLY A 194 -5.30 -5.86 1.57
C GLY A 194 -5.28 -6.93 2.66
N VAL A 195 -5.08 -6.55 3.92
CA VAL A 195 -5.14 -7.49 5.06
C VAL A 195 -6.56 -8.01 5.26
N ALA A 196 -7.59 -7.18 5.16
CA ALA A 196 -8.97 -7.61 5.31
C ALA A 196 -9.31 -8.69 4.26
N VAL A 197 -9.03 -8.45 2.98
CA VAL A 197 -9.25 -9.45 1.91
C VAL A 197 -8.40 -10.70 2.14
N ALA A 198 -7.11 -10.55 2.43
CA ALA A 198 -6.22 -11.69 2.65
C ALA A 198 -6.58 -12.50 3.91
N SER A 199 -7.18 -11.86 4.92
CA SER A 199 -7.67 -12.52 6.13
C SER A 199 -8.82 -13.47 5.84
N LEU A 200 -9.54 -13.33 4.72
CA LEU A 200 -10.70 -14.14 4.35
C LEU A 200 -10.32 -15.38 3.52
N SER A 201 -9.14 -15.43 2.91
CA SER A 201 -8.70 -16.55 2.06
C SER A 201 -7.39 -17.22 2.55
N GLY A 202 -7.31 -18.54 2.42
CA GLY A 202 -6.06 -19.30 2.62
C GLY A 202 -5.18 -19.40 1.36
N ARG A 203 -5.68 -18.98 0.19
CA ARG A 203 -4.99 -19.12 -1.10
C ARG A 203 -4.54 -17.75 -1.59
N ARG A 204 -3.21 -17.55 -1.69
CA ARG A 204 -2.59 -16.26 -2.07
C ARG A 204 -3.15 -15.69 -3.37
N MET A 205 -3.23 -16.53 -4.41
CA MET A 205 -3.75 -16.13 -5.72
C MET A 205 -5.20 -15.67 -5.67
N VAL A 206 -6.04 -16.36 -4.88
CA VAL A 206 -7.46 -15.99 -4.72
C VAL A 206 -7.58 -14.66 -4.00
N ALA A 207 -6.87 -14.46 -2.88
CA ALA A 207 -6.88 -13.19 -2.17
C ALA A 207 -6.38 -12.01 -3.02
N GLY A 208 -5.29 -12.20 -3.77
CA GLY A 208 -4.75 -11.17 -4.67
C GLY A 208 -5.74 -10.82 -5.78
N ALA A 209 -6.32 -11.83 -6.44
CA ALA A 209 -7.33 -11.63 -7.47
C ALA A 209 -8.61 -10.96 -6.93
N THR A 210 -9.05 -11.32 -5.72
CA THR A 210 -10.19 -10.68 -5.06
C THR A 210 -9.91 -9.21 -4.74
N LEU A 211 -8.70 -8.89 -4.26
CA LEU A 211 -8.32 -7.50 -3.98
C LEU A 211 -8.39 -6.65 -5.26
N LEU A 212 -7.75 -7.12 -6.33
CA LEU A 212 -7.78 -6.44 -7.63
C LEU A 212 -9.20 -6.34 -8.17
N GLY A 213 -9.96 -7.44 -8.14
CA GLY A 213 -11.33 -7.52 -8.61
C GLY A 213 -12.24 -6.51 -7.91
N ILE A 214 -12.22 -6.45 -6.58
CA ILE A 214 -13.04 -5.49 -5.82
C ILE A 214 -12.69 -4.05 -6.20
N THR A 215 -11.40 -3.70 -6.28
CA THR A 215 -10.99 -2.33 -6.62
C THR A 215 -11.32 -1.93 -8.07
N LEU A 216 -11.10 -2.82 -9.03
CA LEU A 216 -11.31 -2.54 -10.45
C LEU A 216 -12.80 -2.53 -10.79
N VAL A 217 -13.56 -3.52 -10.30
CA VAL A 217 -15.02 -3.57 -10.51
C VAL A 217 -15.69 -2.35 -9.89
N SER A 218 -15.31 -1.98 -8.68
CA SER A 218 -15.78 -0.76 -8.02
C SER A 218 -15.50 0.50 -8.84
N SER A 219 -14.30 0.62 -9.42
CA SER A 219 -13.94 1.73 -10.30
C SER A 219 -14.79 1.75 -11.58
N THR A 220 -14.97 0.59 -12.22
CA THR A 220 -15.77 0.48 -13.45
C THR A 220 -17.23 0.80 -13.20
N VAL A 221 -17.83 0.22 -12.15
CA VAL A 221 -19.23 0.47 -11.77
C VAL A 221 -19.45 1.95 -11.47
N SER A 222 -18.57 2.56 -10.67
CA SER A 222 -18.65 3.99 -10.38
C SER A 222 -18.54 4.83 -11.66
N GLY A 223 -17.61 4.50 -12.56
CA GLY A 223 -17.48 5.19 -13.84
C GLY A 223 -18.66 5.00 -14.80
N ILE A 224 -19.37 3.88 -14.75
CA ILE A 224 -20.61 3.68 -15.52
C ILE A 224 -21.73 4.54 -14.94
N LEU A 225 -21.91 4.52 -13.62
CA LEU A 225 -22.96 5.30 -12.95
C LEU A 225 -22.76 6.81 -13.16
N VAL A 226 -21.52 7.28 -13.03
CA VAL A 226 -21.11 8.66 -13.32
C VAL A 226 -21.51 9.05 -14.75
N ARG A 227 -21.19 8.22 -15.75
CA ARG A 227 -21.55 8.51 -17.15
C ARG A 227 -23.04 8.36 -17.46
N ALA A 228 -23.75 7.51 -16.74
CA ALA A 228 -25.19 7.31 -16.96
C ALA A 228 -26.02 8.48 -16.42
N ASP A 229 -25.55 9.10 -15.34
CA ASP A 229 -26.17 10.28 -14.72
C ASP A 229 -25.66 11.60 -15.34
N ALA A 230 -24.65 11.52 -16.20
CA ALA A 230 -24.09 12.67 -16.91
C ALA A 230 -25.05 13.16 -18.00
N GLY A 231 -25.54 14.40 -17.85
CA GLY A 231 -26.14 15.16 -18.95
C GLY A 231 -25.10 15.56 -20.03
N PRO A 232 -25.46 16.46 -20.96
CA PRO A 232 -24.56 16.91 -22.04
C PRO A 232 -23.30 17.66 -21.58
N GLU A 233 -23.23 18.11 -20.32
CA GLU A 233 -22.11 18.88 -19.76
C GLU A 233 -21.25 18.02 -18.80
N ALA A 234 -19.97 18.38 -18.66
CA ALA A 234 -19.02 17.66 -17.80
C ALA A 234 -19.49 17.68 -16.33
N PRO A 235 -19.89 16.55 -15.74
CA PRO A 235 -20.65 16.56 -14.51
C PRO A 235 -19.72 16.47 -13.31
N THR A 236 -19.72 17.53 -12.51
CA THR A 236 -18.92 17.64 -11.28
C THR A 236 -19.75 17.37 -10.01
N ASP A 237 -21.04 17.08 -10.15
CA ASP A 237 -22.05 16.93 -9.09
C ASP A 237 -22.50 15.48 -8.87
N GLN A 238 -21.60 14.49 -8.98
CA GLN A 238 -21.98 13.07 -9.02
C GLN A 238 -21.55 12.28 -7.78
N PRO A 239 -22.45 12.01 -6.81
CA PRO A 239 -22.13 11.24 -5.62
C PRO A 239 -21.75 9.78 -5.91
N ALA A 240 -22.18 9.23 -7.05
CA ALA A 240 -21.83 7.88 -7.51
C ALA A 240 -20.30 7.66 -7.63
N ALA A 241 -19.53 8.75 -7.77
CA ALA A 241 -18.07 8.68 -7.74
C ALA A 241 -17.55 8.06 -6.43
N LEU A 242 -18.22 8.25 -5.28
CA LEU A 242 -17.81 7.71 -3.96
C LEU A 242 -17.67 6.18 -3.94
N LEU A 243 -18.39 5.49 -4.83
CA LEU A 243 -18.30 4.04 -4.95
C LEU A 243 -16.96 3.55 -5.49
N ASN A 244 -16.12 4.42 -6.05
CA ASN A 244 -14.81 4.08 -6.60
C ASN A 244 -13.74 3.92 -5.50
N LEU A 245 -13.61 2.70 -4.97
CA LEU A 245 -12.60 2.31 -3.97
C LEU A 245 -11.17 2.52 -4.45
N LEU A 246 -10.91 2.48 -5.75
CA LEU A 246 -9.59 2.72 -6.33
C LEU A 246 -9.24 4.22 -6.27
N ALA A 247 -10.20 5.11 -6.54
CA ALA A 247 -9.99 6.56 -6.54
C ALA A 247 -10.17 7.23 -5.16
N LEU A 248 -10.86 6.59 -4.21
CA LEU A 248 -11.09 7.14 -2.86
C LEU A 248 -9.80 7.66 -2.16
N PRO A 249 -8.70 6.89 -2.04
CA PRO A 249 -7.49 7.41 -1.40
C PRO A 249 -6.88 8.60 -2.16
N LEU A 250 -7.08 8.69 -3.48
CA LEU A 250 -6.59 9.82 -4.29
C LEU A 250 -7.36 11.11 -4.01
N ARG A 251 -8.66 11.00 -3.76
CA ARG A 251 -9.49 12.16 -3.40
C ARG A 251 -9.10 12.72 -2.04
N VAL A 252 -8.80 11.85 -1.08
CA VAL A 252 -8.30 12.27 0.23
C VAL A 252 -6.90 12.88 0.10
N ARG A 253 -6.03 12.34 -0.77
CA ARG A 253 -4.76 12.97 -1.14
C ARG A 253 -5.00 14.39 -1.69
N ASP A 254 -5.96 14.58 -2.59
CA ASP A 254 -6.23 15.90 -3.16
C ASP A 254 -6.61 16.93 -2.08
N LEU A 255 -7.37 16.52 -1.06
CA LEU A 255 -7.65 17.38 0.10
C LEU A 255 -6.38 17.79 0.86
N VAL A 256 -5.37 16.92 0.94
CA VAL A 256 -4.08 17.24 1.59
C VAL A 256 -3.26 18.23 0.76
N PHE A 257 -3.23 18.07 -0.56
CA PHE A 257 -2.44 18.93 -1.45
C PHE A 257 -3.12 20.27 -1.76
N LEU A 258 -4.42 20.25 -2.03
CA LEU A 258 -5.17 21.39 -2.55
C LEU A 258 -6.11 22.02 -1.53
N GLY A 259 -6.38 21.36 -0.40
CA GLY A 259 -7.45 21.74 0.54
C GLY A 259 -8.87 21.51 0.01
N ARG A 260 -9.01 21.08 -1.24
CA ARG A 260 -10.26 20.83 -1.95
C ARG A 260 -10.10 19.63 -2.89
N LEU A 261 -11.21 19.11 -3.40
CA LEU A 261 -11.15 18.10 -4.45
C LEU A 261 -10.60 18.72 -5.74
N GLY A 262 -9.84 17.95 -6.53
CA GLY A 262 -9.38 18.39 -7.85
C GLY A 262 -10.57 18.70 -8.76
N GLU A 263 -10.40 19.67 -9.67
CA GLU A 263 -11.46 20.12 -10.57
C GLU A 263 -11.95 18.98 -11.49
N ASP A 264 -11.03 18.08 -11.87
CA ASP A 264 -11.30 16.88 -12.68
C ASP A 264 -12.10 15.80 -11.95
N SER A 265 -12.32 15.95 -10.63
CA SER A 265 -13.05 14.98 -9.84
C SER A 265 -14.56 15.13 -10.05
N PRO A 266 -15.31 14.05 -10.34
CA PRO A 266 -16.78 14.11 -10.45
C PRO A 266 -17.51 14.47 -9.16
N LEU A 267 -16.78 14.72 -8.06
CA LEU A 267 -17.31 15.14 -6.75
C LEU A 267 -17.04 16.62 -6.44
N SER A 268 -16.34 17.34 -7.30
CA SER A 268 -15.89 18.72 -7.02
C SER A 268 -17.05 19.72 -6.95
N GLY A 269 -18.13 19.49 -7.68
CA GLY A 269 -19.39 20.25 -7.68
C GLY A 269 -20.44 19.72 -6.71
N VAL A 270 -20.19 18.59 -6.03
CA VAL A 270 -21.08 18.09 -4.96
C VAL A 270 -20.85 18.92 -3.69
N GLU A 271 -21.92 19.48 -3.14
CA GLU A 271 -21.87 20.18 -1.86
C GLU A 271 -21.30 19.26 -0.76
N GLY A 272 -20.20 19.67 -0.14
CA GLY A 272 -19.52 18.85 0.88
C GLY A 272 -18.81 17.61 0.34
N GLY A 273 -18.59 17.49 -0.99
CA GLY A 273 -17.99 16.30 -1.61
C GLY A 273 -16.65 15.88 -1.01
N GLY A 274 -15.82 16.83 -0.56
CA GLY A 274 -14.57 16.55 0.16
C GLY A 274 -14.81 15.84 1.50
N ALA A 275 -15.77 16.32 2.30
CA ALA A 275 -16.14 15.69 3.57
C ALA A 275 -16.76 14.30 3.34
N MET A 276 -17.58 14.13 2.29
CA MET A 276 -18.14 12.83 1.91
C MET A 276 -17.05 11.83 1.49
N ALA A 277 -16.05 12.28 0.71
CA ALA A 277 -14.92 11.43 0.32
C ALA A 277 -14.11 10.97 1.54
N LEU A 278 -13.84 11.89 2.48
CA LEU A 278 -13.15 11.56 3.73
C LEU A 278 -13.99 10.60 4.60
N ALA A 279 -15.29 10.85 4.76
CA ALA A 279 -16.19 9.99 5.51
C ALA A 279 -16.24 8.58 4.90
N CYS A 280 -16.38 8.47 3.58
CA CYS A 280 -16.38 7.19 2.86
C CYS A 280 -15.05 6.45 3.03
N TYR A 281 -13.92 7.15 2.87
CA TYR A 281 -12.59 6.60 3.15
C TYR A 281 -12.50 6.03 4.58
N THR A 282 -12.92 6.81 5.59
CA THR A 282 -12.87 6.37 6.99
C THR A 282 -13.79 5.19 7.25
N ALA A 283 -14.98 5.16 6.65
CA ALA A 283 -15.93 4.06 6.79
C ALA A 283 -15.34 2.76 6.23
N VAL A 284 -14.69 2.80 5.07
CA VAL A 284 -14.01 1.63 4.49
C VAL A 284 -12.86 1.15 5.37
N VAL A 285 -12.03 2.06 5.89
CA VAL A 285 -10.93 1.70 6.80
C VAL A 285 -11.46 1.06 8.07
N VAL A 286 -12.47 1.65 8.71
CA VAL A 286 -13.10 1.12 9.94
C VAL A 286 -13.76 -0.24 9.68
N ALA A 287 -14.50 -0.38 8.57
CA ALA A 287 -15.12 -1.65 8.20
C ALA A 287 -14.08 -2.76 7.99
N CYS A 288 -12.98 -2.46 7.29
CA CYS A 288 -11.92 -3.43 7.06
C CYS A 288 -11.18 -3.78 8.37
N LEU A 289 -10.91 -2.82 9.26
CA LEU A 289 -10.36 -3.09 10.59
C LEU A 289 -11.30 -3.95 11.43
N ALA A 290 -12.61 -3.67 11.40
CA ALA A 290 -13.61 -4.47 12.10
C ALA A 290 -13.62 -5.92 11.60
N VAL A 291 -13.56 -6.15 10.28
CA VAL A 291 -13.44 -7.49 9.69
C VAL A 291 -12.19 -8.20 10.19
N ILE A 292 -11.03 -7.53 10.17
CA ILE A 292 -9.76 -8.10 10.65
C ILE A 292 -9.86 -8.49 12.12
N LEU A 293 -10.34 -7.59 12.98
CA LEU A 293 -10.42 -7.82 14.42
C LEU A 293 -11.44 -8.92 14.77
N ALA A 294 -12.62 -8.92 14.14
CA ALA A 294 -13.62 -9.95 14.34
C ALA A 294 -13.07 -11.34 13.96
N ARG A 295 -12.32 -11.41 12.86
CA ARG A 295 -11.72 -12.66 12.39
C ARG A 295 -10.64 -13.23 13.30
N TYR A 296 -9.81 -12.38 13.92
CA TYR A 296 -8.72 -12.88 14.76
C TYR A 296 -9.13 -13.08 16.22
N ARG A 297 -10.17 -12.38 16.70
CA ARG A 297 -10.79 -12.68 18.01
C ARG A 297 -11.43 -14.06 18.03
N SER A 298 -12.09 -14.48 16.95
CA SER A 298 -12.73 -15.80 16.88
C SER A 298 -11.73 -16.98 16.82
N VAL A 299 -10.44 -16.72 16.63
CA VAL A 299 -9.38 -17.74 16.59
C VAL A 299 -8.65 -17.83 17.94
N GLU A 300 -8.84 -16.82 18.80
CA GLU A 300 -8.30 -16.77 20.16
C GLU A 300 -9.17 -17.54 21.16
N ALA A 301 -10.48 -17.63 20.89
CA ALA A 301 -11.46 -18.42 21.64
C ALA A 301 -11.43 -19.90 21.23
#